data_AF-A0A176U8U3-F1
#
_entry.id   AF-A0A176U8U3-F1
#
_cell.length_a   1.000
_cell.length_b   1.000
_cell.length_c   1.000
_cell.angle_alpha   90.00
_cell.angle_beta   90.00
_cell.angle_gamma   90.00
#
_symmetry.space_group_name_H-M   'P 1'
#
loop_
_entity.id
_entity.type
_entity.pdbx_description
1 polymer ?
#
loop_
_entity_poly.entity_id
_entity_poly.type
_entity_poly.pdbx_seq_one_letter_code
_entity_poly.pdbx_strand_id
1 'polypeptide(L)'
;MTMEKDMFGVSRLKVNLHMHTTLSDGSKTPEEAAEIYKKAGYDVVAITDHWIHRDSGEIGGLRILSGAEYNIGGGDASTGVYHILGIGCSKKPNLTQEAGPQKIIDEVHRCSGIAILAHPAWSLNTAQQAAALNGVDATEIFNSVSDEGESSRPYSGDFVDTAACQGLFYPLVADDDTHMYNCDETKAWIMLEAKITDSDEALLQAIKEEKFYATQGPEIHIRRNGDEITVLCSPVSRISFFSNAVWAPERGHRGTGLTKAVCHVQPWEKFIRAEVTDEQGRKAWSKVIRL
;
A
#
# COMPACT_ATOMS: atom_id res chain seq x y z
N MET A 1 16.52 -17.25 6.92
CA MET A 1 16.34 -15.89 7.48
C MET A 1 15.28 -16.00 8.57
N THR A 2 15.49 -15.41 9.74
CA THR A 2 14.47 -15.33 10.81
C THR A 2 13.45 -14.27 10.42
N MET A 3 12.21 -14.67 10.15
CA MET A 3 11.11 -13.73 9.86
C MET A 3 10.95 -12.72 10.99
N GLU A 4 10.69 -11.46 10.64
CA GLU A 4 10.46 -10.40 11.61
C GLU A 4 9.20 -10.72 12.41
N LYS A 5 9.27 -10.51 13.73
CA LYS A 5 8.12 -10.67 14.62
C LYS A 5 7.66 -9.32 15.07
N ASP A 6 6.36 -9.09 15.01
CA ASP A 6 5.74 -7.90 15.58
C ASP A 6 5.71 -7.95 17.12
N MET A 7 5.26 -6.88 17.77
CA MET A 7 5.19 -6.76 19.23
C MET A 7 4.27 -7.80 19.90
N PHE A 8 3.46 -8.53 19.13
CA PHE A 8 2.62 -9.63 19.60
C PHE A 8 3.22 -11.01 19.30
N GLY A 9 4.42 -11.04 18.72
CA GLY A 9 5.12 -12.27 18.36
C GLY A 9 4.64 -12.92 17.07
N VAL A 10 3.81 -12.24 16.28
CA VAL A 10 3.31 -12.70 14.98
C VAL A 10 4.42 -12.53 13.94
N SER A 11 4.69 -13.59 13.17
CA SER A 11 5.65 -13.53 12.06
C SER A 11 5.08 -12.74 10.89
N ARG A 12 5.86 -11.81 10.37
CA ARG A 12 5.50 -10.96 9.23
C ARG A 12 6.58 -11.02 8.15
N LEU A 13 6.13 -10.90 6.89
CA LEU A 13 6.97 -10.69 5.72
C LEU A 13 7.03 -9.20 5.41
N LYS A 14 8.22 -8.71 5.09
CA LYS A 14 8.43 -7.37 4.54
C LYS A 14 8.22 -7.40 3.03
N VAL A 15 7.19 -6.70 2.53
CA VAL A 15 6.73 -6.79 1.13
C VAL A 15 6.65 -5.42 0.46
N ASN A 16 7.23 -5.30 -0.74
CA ASN A 16 7.00 -4.18 -1.67
C ASN A 16 6.24 -4.68 -2.90
N LEU A 17 5.18 -4.01 -3.30
CA LEU A 17 4.31 -4.40 -4.41
C LEU A 17 4.45 -3.50 -5.65
N HIS A 18 5.24 -2.42 -5.57
CA HIS A 18 5.38 -1.47 -6.67
C HIS A 18 6.85 -1.08 -6.89
N MET A 19 7.41 -1.46 -8.04
CA MET A 19 8.75 -1.06 -8.49
C MET A 19 8.95 -1.31 -9.98
N HIS A 20 9.87 -0.55 -10.57
CA HIS A 20 10.16 -0.53 -12.00
C HIS A 20 11.59 -0.96 -12.25
N THR A 21 11.84 -1.60 -13.37
CA THR A 21 13.18 -2.05 -13.79
C THR A 21 13.48 -1.53 -15.19
N THR A 22 14.66 -1.87 -15.71
CA THR A 22 15.05 -1.58 -17.10
C THR A 22 14.15 -2.24 -18.15
N LEU A 23 13.18 -3.07 -17.75
CA LEU A 23 12.21 -3.62 -18.69
C LEU A 23 11.18 -2.56 -19.10
N SER A 24 10.86 -1.60 -18.23
CA SER A 24 10.08 -0.40 -18.57
C SER A 24 10.94 0.86 -18.47
N ASP A 25 10.83 1.61 -17.37
CA ASP A 25 11.44 2.93 -17.17
C ASP A 25 12.26 3.06 -15.88
N GLY A 26 12.52 1.95 -15.19
CA GLY A 26 13.45 1.89 -14.06
C GLY A 26 14.92 1.83 -14.49
N SER A 27 15.82 2.21 -13.57
CA SER A 27 17.26 2.34 -13.84
C SER A 27 18.09 1.07 -13.57
N LYS A 28 17.48 0.05 -12.95
CA LYS A 28 18.14 -1.21 -12.55
C LYS A 28 17.53 -2.41 -13.24
N THR A 29 18.36 -3.41 -13.55
CA THR A 29 17.84 -4.69 -14.05
C THR A 29 17.01 -5.39 -12.96
N PRO A 30 16.12 -6.33 -13.31
CA PRO A 30 15.42 -7.14 -12.32
C PRO A 30 16.33 -7.79 -11.28
N GLU A 31 17.52 -8.23 -11.69
CA GLU A 31 18.53 -8.84 -10.81
C GLU A 31 19.15 -7.83 -9.84
N GLU A 32 19.53 -6.65 -10.33
CA GLU A 32 20.06 -5.57 -9.50
C GLU A 32 19.02 -5.06 -8.50
N ALA A 33 17.78 -4.86 -8.94
CA ALA A 33 16.65 -4.47 -8.11
C ALA A 33 16.40 -5.49 -6.99
N ALA A 34 16.33 -6.78 -7.35
CA ALA A 34 16.16 -7.86 -6.37
C ALA A 34 17.32 -7.93 -5.37
N GLU A 35 18.56 -7.69 -5.81
CA GLU A 35 19.72 -7.65 -4.92
C GLU A 35 19.62 -6.50 -3.90
N ILE A 36 19.22 -5.31 -4.34
CA ILE A 36 19.04 -4.12 -3.48
C ILE A 36 17.99 -4.41 -2.39
N TYR A 37 16.81 -4.88 -2.79
CA TYR A 37 15.71 -5.14 -1.85
C TYR A 37 16.01 -6.29 -0.91
N LYS A 38 16.66 -7.36 -1.40
CA LYS A 38 17.12 -8.45 -0.54
C LYS A 38 18.12 -7.98 0.51
N LYS A 39 19.07 -7.11 0.15
CA LYS A 39 20.02 -6.51 1.11
C LYS A 39 19.32 -5.63 2.14
N ALA A 40 18.23 -4.98 1.76
CA ALA A 40 17.38 -4.18 2.66
C ALA A 40 16.40 -5.01 3.51
N GLY A 41 16.47 -6.34 3.42
CA GLY A 41 15.71 -7.27 4.27
C GLY A 41 14.27 -7.51 3.80
N TYR A 42 13.94 -7.20 2.54
CA TYR A 42 12.65 -7.60 1.97
C TYR A 42 12.59 -9.12 1.79
N ASP A 43 11.41 -9.68 2.07
CA ASP A 43 11.13 -11.11 1.89
C ASP A 43 10.49 -11.37 0.52
N VAL A 44 9.61 -10.46 0.08
CA VAL A 44 8.86 -10.57 -1.17
C VAL A 44 8.84 -9.22 -1.86
N VAL A 45 9.00 -9.21 -3.18
CA VAL A 45 8.72 -8.02 -4.00
C VAL A 45 7.85 -8.40 -5.21
N ALA A 46 7.03 -7.47 -5.71
CA ALA A 46 6.48 -7.55 -7.05
C ALA A 46 7.22 -6.56 -7.95
N ILE A 47 7.70 -7.04 -9.10
CA ILE A 47 8.24 -6.17 -10.15
C ILE A 47 7.09 -5.85 -11.09
N THR A 48 6.76 -4.57 -11.21
CA THR A 48 5.52 -4.08 -11.82
C THR A 48 5.79 -3.14 -12.99
N ASP A 49 6.81 -3.45 -13.80
CA ASP A 49 7.14 -2.71 -15.02
C ASP A 49 5.89 -2.38 -15.86
N HIS A 50 5.83 -1.15 -16.37
CA HIS A 50 4.68 -0.65 -17.13
C HIS A 50 4.34 -1.56 -18.31
N TRP A 51 3.13 -2.11 -18.31
CA TRP A 51 2.59 -3.01 -19.34
C TRP A 51 3.41 -4.30 -19.60
N ILE A 52 4.35 -4.64 -18.71
CA ILE A 52 5.20 -5.82 -18.84
C ILE A 52 4.89 -6.76 -17.68
N HIS A 53 4.12 -7.80 -18.00
CA HIS A 53 3.81 -8.84 -17.03
C HIS A 53 5.02 -9.70 -16.71
N ARG A 54 5.28 -9.82 -15.42
CA ARG A 54 6.26 -10.74 -14.85
C ARG A 54 5.55 -11.86 -14.10
N ASP A 55 5.98 -13.09 -14.36
CA ASP A 55 5.52 -14.27 -13.61
C ASP A 55 6.15 -14.32 -12.22
N SER A 56 5.45 -14.95 -11.27
CA SER A 56 5.99 -15.27 -9.95
C SER A 56 7.21 -16.18 -10.04
N GLY A 57 8.11 -16.07 -9.07
CA GLY A 57 9.31 -16.91 -9.02
C GLY A 57 10.30 -16.44 -7.97
N GLU A 58 11.59 -16.54 -8.30
CA GLU A 58 12.68 -16.13 -7.43
C GLU A 58 13.80 -15.50 -8.27
N ILE A 59 14.40 -14.42 -7.79
CA ILE A 59 15.60 -13.81 -8.37
C ILE A 59 16.64 -13.65 -7.26
N GLY A 60 17.82 -14.24 -7.45
CA GLY A 60 18.91 -14.10 -6.47
C GLY A 60 18.54 -14.55 -5.05
N GLY A 61 17.56 -15.44 -4.89
CA GLY A 61 17.02 -15.86 -3.59
C GLY A 61 16.09 -14.85 -2.90
N LEU A 62 15.52 -13.89 -3.63
CA LEU A 62 14.39 -13.05 -3.20
C LEU A 62 13.13 -13.57 -3.90
N ARG A 63 12.04 -13.77 -3.15
CA ARG A 63 10.78 -14.23 -3.71
C ARG A 63 10.14 -13.10 -4.52
N ILE A 64 9.76 -13.40 -5.76
CA ILE A 64 9.10 -12.46 -6.66
C ILE A 64 7.64 -12.88 -6.82
N LEU A 65 6.73 -11.97 -6.50
CA LEU A 65 5.31 -12.11 -6.80
C LEU A 65 5.05 -11.59 -8.22
N SER A 66 4.15 -12.24 -8.95
CA SER A 66 3.75 -11.78 -10.27
C SER A 66 3.22 -10.35 -10.23
N GLY A 67 3.57 -9.54 -11.22
CA GLY A 67 3.27 -8.11 -11.24
C GLY A 67 3.27 -7.51 -12.64
N ALA A 68 2.49 -6.44 -12.79
CA ALA A 68 2.56 -5.45 -13.86
C ALA A 68 1.81 -4.20 -13.39
N GLU A 69 2.24 -3.03 -13.83
CA GLU A 69 1.44 -1.82 -13.72
C GLU A 69 0.81 -1.47 -15.07
N TYR A 70 -0.48 -1.11 -15.04
CA TYR A 70 -1.23 -0.65 -16.19
C TYR A 70 -1.57 0.83 -16.03
N ASN A 71 -0.75 1.68 -16.63
CA ASN A 71 -0.97 3.12 -16.70
C ASN A 71 -1.82 3.50 -17.92
N ILE A 72 -2.88 4.27 -17.71
CA ILE A 72 -3.86 4.72 -18.73
C ILE A 72 -4.33 6.15 -18.48
N GLY A 73 -4.89 6.78 -19.53
CA GLY A 73 -5.41 8.16 -19.45
C GLY A 73 -4.39 9.26 -19.80
N GLY A 74 -3.12 8.89 -19.99
CA GLY A 74 -2.06 9.81 -20.40
C GLY A 74 -1.59 10.72 -19.26
N GLY A 75 -1.25 11.97 -19.58
CA GLY A 75 -0.70 12.93 -18.62
C GLY A 75 -1.68 13.99 -18.12
N ASP A 76 -2.94 13.97 -18.57
CA ASP A 76 -3.95 14.96 -18.16
C ASP A 76 -4.93 14.36 -17.15
N ALA A 77 -4.61 14.53 -15.88
CA ALA A 77 -5.44 14.04 -14.78
C ALA A 77 -6.88 14.58 -14.80
N SER A 78 -7.15 15.72 -15.45
CA SER A 78 -8.52 16.24 -15.59
C SER A 78 -9.39 15.35 -16.49
N THR A 79 -8.78 14.51 -17.32
CA THR A 79 -9.45 13.54 -18.20
C THR A 79 -9.53 12.13 -17.61
N GLY A 80 -8.94 11.92 -16.42
CA GLY A 80 -8.90 10.64 -15.72
C GLY A 80 -7.67 9.81 -16.09
N VAL A 81 -6.64 9.91 -15.26
CA VAL A 81 -5.42 9.10 -15.31
C VAL A 81 -5.51 8.01 -14.25
N TYR A 82 -5.22 6.77 -14.61
CA TYR A 82 -5.24 5.64 -13.68
C TYR A 82 -3.99 4.81 -13.84
N HIS A 83 -3.43 4.43 -12.70
CA HIS A 83 -2.35 3.46 -12.60
C HIS A 83 -2.88 2.32 -11.74
N ILE A 84 -2.87 1.10 -12.30
CA ILE A 84 -3.46 -0.07 -11.66
C ILE A 84 -2.43 -1.19 -11.66
N LEU A 85 -2.05 -1.64 -10.47
CA LEU A 85 -1.20 -2.82 -10.32
C LEU A 85 -2.04 -4.08 -10.46
N GLY A 86 -1.60 -5.00 -11.30
CA GLY A 86 -2.07 -6.38 -11.34
C GLY A 86 -1.11 -7.29 -10.61
N ILE A 87 -1.43 -7.65 -9.36
CA ILE A 87 -0.53 -8.40 -8.48
C ILE A 87 -0.98 -9.86 -8.35
N GLY A 88 -0.02 -10.79 -8.45
CA GLY A 88 -0.23 -12.23 -8.24
C GLY A 88 -1.13 -12.90 -9.27
N CYS A 89 -1.15 -12.38 -10.50
CA CYS A 89 -1.90 -13.01 -11.59
C CYS A 89 -1.29 -14.39 -11.93
N SER A 90 -2.13 -15.44 -12.02
CA SER A 90 -1.72 -16.81 -12.33
C SER A 90 -1.23 -17.01 -13.78
N LYS A 91 -1.40 -15.99 -14.62
CA LYS A 91 -0.96 -15.89 -16.01
C LYS A 91 -1.05 -14.43 -16.46
N LYS A 92 -0.32 -14.07 -17.51
CA LYS A 92 -0.39 -12.76 -18.15
C LYS A 92 -1.85 -12.34 -18.46
N PRO A 93 -2.33 -11.22 -17.89
CA PRO A 93 -3.58 -10.57 -18.29
C PRO A 93 -3.60 -10.25 -19.79
N ASN A 94 -4.69 -10.58 -20.47
CA ASN A 94 -4.88 -10.31 -21.90
C ASN A 94 -5.39 -8.87 -22.10
N LEU A 95 -4.49 -7.92 -21.91
CA LEU A 95 -4.76 -6.49 -21.98
C LEU A 95 -3.99 -5.83 -23.13
N THR A 96 -4.57 -4.75 -23.64
CA THR A 96 -3.96 -3.83 -24.59
C THR A 96 -4.09 -2.41 -24.03
N GLN A 97 -3.27 -1.46 -24.51
CA GLN A 97 -3.24 -0.09 -23.97
C GLN A 97 -4.55 0.69 -24.19
N GLU A 98 -5.45 0.20 -25.03
CA GLU A 98 -6.80 0.75 -25.21
C GLU A 98 -7.80 0.29 -24.14
N ALA A 99 -7.40 -0.60 -23.22
CA ALA A 99 -8.27 -1.04 -22.14
C ALA A 99 -8.52 0.10 -21.14
N GLY A 100 -9.80 0.36 -20.86
CA GLY A 100 -10.19 1.25 -19.76
C GLY A 100 -9.94 0.64 -18.37
N PRO A 101 -10.03 1.43 -17.30
CA PRO A 101 -9.64 1.01 -15.95
C PRO A 101 -10.46 -0.19 -15.45
N GLN A 102 -11.78 -0.20 -15.68
CA GLN A 102 -12.62 -1.33 -15.27
C GLN A 102 -12.22 -2.64 -15.96
N LYS A 103 -11.90 -2.58 -17.26
CA LYS A 103 -11.49 -3.78 -18.01
C LYS A 103 -10.16 -4.34 -17.49
N ILE A 104 -9.26 -3.47 -17.06
CA ILE A 104 -7.99 -3.88 -16.44
C ILE A 104 -8.27 -4.64 -15.14
N ILE A 105 -9.10 -4.07 -14.25
CA ILE A 105 -9.47 -4.70 -12.97
C ILE A 105 -10.11 -6.08 -13.21
N ASP A 106 -11.11 -6.14 -14.10
CA ASP A 106 -11.83 -7.39 -14.42
C ASP A 106 -10.87 -8.48 -14.95
N GLU A 107 -9.91 -8.10 -15.78
CA GLU A 107 -8.95 -9.02 -16.38
C GLU A 107 -7.89 -9.49 -15.37
N VAL A 108 -7.44 -8.61 -14.47
CA VAL A 108 -6.57 -8.97 -13.35
C VAL A 108 -7.27 -10.02 -12.48
N HIS A 109 -8.54 -9.81 -12.14
CA HIS A 109 -9.34 -10.79 -11.37
C HIS A 109 -9.58 -12.08 -12.13
N ARG A 110 -9.82 -12.02 -13.44
CA ARG A 110 -9.94 -13.22 -14.29
C ARG A 110 -8.66 -14.07 -14.27
N CYS A 111 -7.52 -13.44 -14.04
CA CYS A 111 -6.24 -14.09 -13.84
C CYS A 111 -5.92 -14.38 -12.36
N SER A 112 -6.92 -14.36 -11.47
CA SER A 112 -6.80 -14.63 -10.01
C SER A 112 -5.93 -13.63 -9.24
N GLY A 113 -5.50 -12.54 -9.87
CA GLY A 113 -4.73 -11.49 -9.21
C GLY A 113 -5.60 -10.53 -8.41
N ILE A 114 -4.94 -9.56 -7.78
CA ILE A 114 -5.58 -8.44 -7.10
C ILE A 114 -5.26 -7.14 -7.83
N ALA A 115 -6.23 -6.24 -7.91
CA ALA A 115 -6.10 -4.94 -8.55
C ALA A 115 -5.90 -3.85 -7.49
N ILE A 116 -4.75 -3.16 -7.53
CA ILE A 116 -4.41 -2.08 -6.59
C ILE A 116 -4.43 -0.76 -7.35
N LEU A 117 -5.18 0.23 -6.84
CA LEU A 117 -5.13 1.60 -7.37
C LEU A 117 -3.86 2.29 -6.85
N ALA A 118 -2.89 2.49 -7.73
CA ALA A 118 -1.59 3.08 -7.40
C ALA A 118 -1.69 4.61 -7.28
N HIS A 119 -0.95 5.13 -6.30
CA HIS A 119 -0.66 6.53 -6.02
C HIS A 119 -1.75 7.54 -6.45
N PRO A 120 -2.99 7.40 -5.94
CA PRO A 120 -4.12 8.24 -6.39
C PRO A 120 -3.89 9.74 -6.13
N ALA A 121 -3.05 10.12 -5.17
CA ALA A 121 -2.64 11.52 -4.99
C ALA A 121 -1.83 12.07 -6.17
N TRP A 122 -0.89 11.28 -6.72
CA TRP A 122 -0.13 11.70 -7.89
C TRP A 122 -1.05 11.80 -9.11
N SER A 123 -1.85 10.77 -9.37
CA SER A 123 -2.80 10.72 -10.50
C SER A 123 -4.03 11.62 -10.34
N LEU A 124 -4.17 12.32 -9.20
CA LEU A 124 -5.33 13.14 -8.82
C LEU A 124 -6.67 12.39 -8.96
N ASN A 125 -6.67 11.10 -8.60
CA ASN A 125 -7.91 10.35 -8.57
C ASN A 125 -8.83 10.92 -7.48
N THR A 126 -10.09 11.11 -7.84
CA THR A 126 -11.14 11.55 -6.94
C THR A 126 -11.90 10.36 -6.38
N ALA A 127 -12.53 10.54 -5.22
CA ALA A 127 -13.44 9.53 -4.66
C ALA A 127 -14.57 9.16 -5.63
N GLN A 128 -15.05 10.10 -6.46
CA GLN A 128 -16.07 9.86 -7.49
C GLN A 128 -15.55 8.97 -8.63
N GLN A 129 -14.31 9.18 -9.09
CA GLN A 129 -13.68 8.31 -10.07
C GLN A 129 -13.49 6.90 -9.50
N ALA A 130 -13.04 6.78 -8.25
CA ALA A 130 -12.91 5.50 -7.57
C ALA A 130 -14.26 4.80 -7.38
N ALA A 131 -15.32 5.54 -7.04
CA ALA A 131 -16.69 5.02 -6.91
C ALA A 131 -17.25 4.43 -8.22
N ALA A 132 -16.74 4.87 -9.37
CA ALA A 132 -17.14 4.36 -10.68
C ALA A 132 -16.46 3.03 -11.04
N LEU A 133 -15.45 2.61 -10.27
CA LEU A 133 -14.73 1.35 -10.45
C LEU A 133 -15.26 0.29 -9.48
N ASN A 134 -15.48 -0.92 -9.99
CA ASN A 134 -15.82 -2.09 -9.20
C ASN A 134 -14.59 -3.00 -9.11
N GLY A 135 -14.31 -3.54 -7.92
CA GLY A 135 -13.27 -4.55 -7.75
C GLY A 135 -11.86 -4.02 -7.47
N VAL A 136 -11.69 -2.75 -7.10
CA VAL A 136 -10.40 -2.29 -6.56
C VAL A 136 -10.17 -2.98 -5.20
N ASP A 137 -9.15 -3.83 -5.10
CA ASP A 137 -8.88 -4.65 -3.92
C ASP A 137 -8.08 -3.91 -2.84
N ALA A 138 -7.27 -2.92 -3.23
CA ALA A 138 -6.47 -2.08 -2.33
C ALA A 138 -6.10 -0.75 -3.00
N THR A 139 -5.54 0.18 -2.25
CA THR A 139 -4.95 1.42 -2.80
C THR A 139 -3.71 1.83 -2.03
N GLU A 140 -2.80 2.51 -2.72
CA GLU A 140 -1.61 3.05 -2.09
C GLU A 140 -1.94 4.28 -1.21
N ILE A 141 -1.69 4.16 0.09
CA ILE A 141 -1.68 5.29 1.02
C ILE A 141 -0.39 6.11 0.88
N PHE A 142 0.70 5.48 0.46
CA PHE A 142 2.00 6.10 0.28
C PHE A 142 2.81 5.45 -0.85
N ASN A 143 3.49 6.25 -1.68
CA ASN A 143 4.57 5.81 -2.56
C ASN A 143 5.79 6.73 -2.44
N SER A 144 7.02 6.22 -2.59
CA SER A 144 8.22 6.99 -2.29
C SER A 144 8.74 7.85 -3.45
N VAL A 145 8.65 7.38 -4.70
CA VAL A 145 9.16 8.12 -5.87
C VAL A 145 8.46 9.47 -6.05
N SER A 146 7.16 9.53 -5.71
CA SER A 146 6.39 10.76 -5.70
C SER A 146 6.97 11.85 -4.80
N ASP A 147 7.70 11.51 -3.74
CA ASP A 147 8.36 12.49 -2.85
C ASP A 147 9.75 12.87 -3.35
N GLU A 148 10.53 11.88 -3.78
CA GLU A 148 11.98 12.00 -3.96
C GLU A 148 12.39 12.59 -5.31
N GLY A 149 11.65 12.30 -6.37
CA GLY A 149 11.98 12.72 -7.73
C GLY A 149 10.87 13.43 -8.49
N GLU A 150 9.62 13.27 -8.03
CA GLU A 150 8.45 13.52 -8.89
C GLU A 150 7.48 14.57 -8.30
N SER A 151 6.19 14.25 -8.26
CA SER A 151 5.10 15.21 -8.10
C SER A 151 4.99 15.90 -6.73
N SER A 152 5.82 15.52 -5.76
CA SER A 152 5.70 15.89 -4.33
C SER A 152 4.33 15.51 -3.74
N ARG A 153 3.72 14.42 -4.23
CA ARG A 153 2.43 13.89 -3.77
C ARG A 153 2.51 12.42 -3.34
N PRO A 154 3.42 12.06 -2.42
CA PRO A 154 3.59 10.67 -2.02
C PRO A 154 2.42 10.13 -1.20
N TYR A 155 1.64 10.98 -0.55
CA TYR A 155 0.65 10.58 0.45
C TYR A 155 -0.79 10.77 -0.02
N SER A 156 -1.56 9.68 -0.02
CA SER A 156 -2.95 9.59 -0.50
C SER A 156 -4.02 9.75 0.57
N GLY A 157 -3.69 10.32 1.74
CA GLY A 157 -4.62 10.41 2.87
C GLY A 157 -5.93 11.13 2.56
N ASP A 158 -5.87 12.24 1.81
CA ASP A 158 -7.06 13.00 1.41
C ASP A 158 -8.00 12.17 0.52
N PHE A 159 -7.44 11.46 -0.46
CA PHE A 159 -8.19 10.50 -1.28
C PHE A 159 -8.84 9.42 -0.42
N VAL A 160 -8.06 8.78 0.48
CA VAL A 160 -8.56 7.70 1.34
C VAL A 160 -9.68 8.18 2.27
N ASP A 161 -9.52 9.35 2.89
CA ASP A 161 -10.50 9.89 3.83
C ASP A 161 -11.79 10.35 3.12
N THR A 162 -11.66 10.98 1.96
CA THR A 162 -12.83 11.41 1.16
C THR A 162 -13.56 10.21 0.54
N ALA A 163 -12.84 9.17 0.12
CA ALA A 163 -13.43 7.90 -0.34
C ALA A 163 -14.18 7.19 0.80
N ALA A 164 -13.58 7.11 2.00
CA ALA A 164 -14.21 6.53 3.18
C ALA A 164 -15.48 7.29 3.61
N CYS A 165 -15.52 8.62 3.45
CA CYS A 165 -16.73 9.41 3.68
C CYS A 165 -17.89 9.01 2.74
N GLN A 166 -17.58 8.50 1.55
CA GLN A 166 -18.53 7.99 0.55
C GLN A 166 -18.82 6.49 0.73
N GLY A 167 -18.23 5.84 1.73
CA GLY A 167 -18.43 4.41 2.01
C GLY A 167 -17.51 3.48 1.21
N LEU A 168 -16.50 4.02 0.55
CA LEU A 168 -15.46 3.24 -0.13
C LEU A 168 -14.31 2.97 0.86
N PHE A 169 -14.06 1.69 1.13
CA PHE A 169 -13.05 1.27 2.11
C PHE A 169 -12.08 0.32 1.45
N TYR A 170 -10.80 0.71 1.46
CA TYR A 170 -9.72 -0.05 0.85
C TYR A 170 -8.71 -0.49 1.91
N PRO A 171 -8.15 -1.70 1.80
CA PRO A 171 -6.83 -2.00 2.33
C PRO A 171 -5.83 -0.95 1.84
N LEU A 172 -4.96 -0.50 2.75
CA LEU A 172 -4.05 0.62 2.52
C LEU A 172 -2.61 0.13 2.45
N VAL A 173 -2.04 0.01 1.24
CA VAL A 173 -0.65 -0.44 1.04
C VAL A 173 0.29 0.77 0.95
N ALA A 174 1.55 0.58 1.35
CA ALA A 174 2.60 1.57 1.12
C ALA A 174 3.74 0.86 0.41
N ASP A 175 4.22 1.48 -0.65
CA ASP A 175 5.17 0.88 -1.58
C ASP A 175 6.19 1.94 -2.00
N ASP A 176 7.23 1.52 -2.70
CA ASP A 176 8.29 2.46 -3.08
C ASP A 176 8.02 3.12 -4.44
N ASP A 177 7.44 2.38 -5.40
CA ASP A 177 7.29 2.79 -6.79
C ASP A 177 8.65 3.20 -7.41
N THR A 178 9.69 2.43 -7.06
CA THR A 178 11.09 2.79 -7.36
C THR A 178 11.37 2.78 -8.86
N HIS A 179 11.99 3.85 -9.33
CA HIS A 179 12.53 4.00 -10.69
C HIS A 179 14.03 4.31 -10.68
N MET A 180 14.50 5.18 -9.79
CA MET A 180 15.86 5.74 -9.85
C MET A 180 16.91 4.87 -9.15
N TYR A 181 16.54 4.17 -8.06
CA TYR A 181 17.43 3.33 -7.25
C TYR A 181 18.67 4.05 -6.71
N ASN A 182 18.51 5.34 -6.38
CA ASN A 182 19.51 6.13 -5.68
C ASN A 182 18.92 7.03 -4.59
N CYS A 183 17.60 7.06 -4.48
CA CYS A 183 16.88 7.91 -3.55
C CYS A 183 15.45 7.46 -3.28
N ASP A 184 14.84 6.57 -4.07
CA ASP A 184 13.42 6.18 -4.04
C ASP A 184 13.21 4.68 -3.78
N GLU A 185 14.25 3.97 -3.34
CA GLU A 185 14.20 2.56 -2.98
C GLU A 185 14.13 2.34 -1.47
N THR A 186 13.41 1.30 -1.06
CA THR A 186 13.45 0.71 0.30
C THR A 186 12.94 1.63 1.43
N LYS A 187 11.99 2.50 1.13
CA LYS A 187 11.45 3.51 2.07
C LYS A 187 10.09 3.15 2.64
N ALA A 188 9.28 2.40 1.91
CA ALA A 188 7.94 2.03 2.29
C ALA A 188 7.63 0.58 1.91
N TRP A 189 6.79 -0.07 2.71
CA TRP A 189 6.42 -1.46 2.55
C TRP A 189 5.19 -1.80 3.40
N ILE A 190 4.66 -3.01 3.18
CA ILE A 190 3.72 -3.64 4.12
C ILE A 190 4.42 -4.72 4.94
N MET A 191 3.98 -4.86 6.20
CA MET A 191 4.37 -5.96 7.09
C MET A 191 3.24 -6.99 7.15
N LEU A 192 3.28 -7.95 6.22
CA LEU A 192 2.22 -8.93 5.97
C LEU A 192 2.32 -10.13 6.89
N GLU A 193 1.27 -10.46 7.62
CA GLU A 193 1.19 -11.72 8.38
C GLU A 193 1.06 -12.90 7.42
N ALA A 194 2.20 -13.55 7.15
CA ALA A 194 2.33 -14.71 6.29
C ALA A 194 3.65 -15.42 6.59
N LYS A 195 3.80 -16.64 6.08
CA LYS A 195 5.08 -17.37 6.05
C LYS A 195 5.65 -17.29 4.65
N ILE A 196 6.98 -17.26 4.56
CA ILE A 196 7.68 -17.28 3.27
C ILE A 196 7.39 -18.54 2.42
N THR A 197 6.83 -19.59 3.05
CA THR A 197 6.44 -20.86 2.41
C THR A 197 4.96 -20.91 2.00
N ASP A 198 4.15 -19.91 2.36
CA ASP A 198 2.75 -19.84 1.95
C ASP A 198 2.66 -19.58 0.43
N SER A 199 1.58 -20.03 -0.22
CA SER A 199 1.41 -19.84 -1.66
C SER A 199 1.11 -18.37 -2.01
N ASP A 200 1.28 -17.98 -3.27
CA ASP A 200 0.94 -16.62 -3.71
C ASP A 200 -0.52 -16.28 -3.40
N GLU A 201 -1.44 -17.22 -3.63
CA GLU A 201 -2.87 -17.04 -3.33
C GLU A 201 -3.12 -16.77 -1.84
N ALA A 202 -2.36 -17.42 -0.95
CA ALA A 202 -2.46 -17.17 0.48
C ALA A 202 -1.94 -15.77 0.87
N LEU A 203 -0.87 -15.30 0.23
CA LEU A 203 -0.36 -13.93 0.39
C LEU A 203 -1.40 -12.90 -0.09
N LEU A 204 -1.97 -13.09 -1.28
CA LEU A 204 -3.03 -12.22 -1.82
C LEU A 204 -4.26 -12.20 -0.92
N GLN A 205 -4.68 -13.36 -0.40
CA GLN A 205 -5.80 -13.45 0.53
C GLN A 205 -5.51 -12.71 1.84
N ALA A 206 -4.29 -12.80 2.38
CA ALA A 206 -3.89 -12.06 3.57
C ALA A 206 -3.90 -10.54 3.36
N ILE A 207 -3.56 -10.06 2.16
CA ILE A 207 -3.71 -8.65 1.77
C ILE A 207 -5.18 -8.26 1.74
N LYS A 208 -6.05 -9.03 1.06
CA LYS A 208 -7.50 -8.75 1.01
C LYS A 208 -8.17 -8.75 2.40
N GLU A 209 -7.66 -9.57 3.32
CA GLU A 209 -8.13 -9.66 4.70
C GLU A 209 -7.51 -8.61 5.64
N GLU A 210 -6.69 -7.69 5.11
CA GLU A 210 -6.01 -6.63 5.87
C GLU A 210 -5.15 -7.17 7.02
N LYS A 211 -4.49 -8.32 6.82
CA LYS A 211 -3.57 -8.93 7.80
C LYS A 211 -2.18 -8.29 7.75
N PHE A 212 -2.12 -6.99 7.59
CA PHE A 212 -0.89 -6.22 7.49
C PHE A 212 -1.05 -4.80 8.03
N TYR A 213 0.07 -4.11 8.21
CA TYR A 213 0.12 -2.66 8.33
C TYR A 213 1.13 -2.12 7.31
N ALA A 214 0.87 -0.92 6.81
CA ALA A 214 1.77 -0.19 5.91
C ALA A 214 2.71 0.69 6.72
N THR A 215 3.98 0.81 6.30
CA THR A 215 5.00 1.49 7.11
C THR A 215 6.23 1.94 6.33
N GLN A 216 6.93 2.92 6.90
CA GLN A 216 8.30 3.34 6.56
C GLN A 216 9.32 2.96 7.65
N GLY A 217 8.93 2.09 8.59
CA GLY A 217 9.74 1.70 9.74
C GLY A 217 8.94 1.49 11.02
N PRO A 218 8.11 2.45 11.46
CA PRO A 218 7.32 2.30 12.69
C PRO A 218 6.34 1.13 12.63
N GLU A 219 6.15 0.46 13.75
CA GLU A 219 5.12 -0.57 13.88
C GLU A 219 3.79 0.07 14.32
N ILE A 220 2.66 -0.37 13.76
CA ILE A 220 1.33 0.14 14.14
C ILE A 220 0.28 -0.97 14.12
N HIS A 221 -0.56 -1.00 15.14
CA HIS A 221 -1.71 -1.88 15.27
C HIS A 221 -2.91 -1.12 15.78
N ILE A 222 -4.06 -1.35 15.17
CA ILE A 222 -5.33 -0.72 15.56
C ILE A 222 -6.37 -1.78 15.92
N ARG A 223 -7.13 -1.54 16.99
CA ARG A 223 -8.22 -2.42 17.44
C ARG A 223 -9.41 -1.61 17.93
N ARG A 224 -10.61 -2.19 17.77
CA ARG A 224 -11.86 -1.67 18.32
C ARG A 224 -12.37 -2.58 19.43
N ASN A 225 -12.80 -1.98 20.53
CA ASN A 225 -13.55 -2.64 21.59
C ASN A 225 -14.75 -1.77 21.97
N GLY A 226 -15.94 -2.11 21.44
CA GLY A 226 -17.12 -1.25 21.58
C GLY A 226 -16.92 0.09 20.87
N ASP A 227 -16.99 1.18 21.63
CA ASP A 227 -16.76 2.56 21.20
C ASP A 227 -15.30 3.02 21.37
N GLU A 228 -14.43 2.19 21.94
CA GLU A 228 -13.01 2.52 22.12
C GLU A 228 -12.17 2.00 20.93
N ILE A 229 -11.38 2.90 20.32
CA ILE A 229 -10.33 2.55 19.36
C ILE A 229 -8.97 2.72 20.03
N THR A 230 -8.19 1.64 20.10
CA THR A 230 -6.81 1.67 20.60
C THR A 230 -5.82 1.54 19.45
N VAL A 231 -4.78 2.37 19.45
CA VAL A 231 -3.54 2.18 18.68
C VAL A 231 -2.43 1.72 19.62
N LEU A 232 -1.69 0.70 19.19
CA LEU A 232 -0.42 0.26 19.78
C LEU A 232 0.66 0.39 18.70
N CYS A 233 1.82 0.94 19.05
CA CYS A 233 2.88 1.21 18.08
C CYS A 233 4.27 1.14 18.70
N SER A 234 5.29 1.06 17.86
CA SER A 234 6.67 1.34 18.28
C SER A 234 6.77 2.79 18.83
N PRO A 235 7.83 3.15 19.57
CA PRO A 235 8.00 4.52 20.07
C PRO A 235 7.94 5.58 18.96
N VAL A 236 7.02 6.55 19.09
CA VAL A 236 6.78 7.61 18.09
C VAL A 236 6.61 8.99 18.71
N SER A 237 6.74 10.05 17.91
CA SER A 237 6.53 11.44 18.33
C SER A 237 5.06 11.90 18.19
N ARG A 238 4.30 11.19 17.34
CA ARG A 238 2.91 11.54 17.01
C ARG A 238 2.06 10.30 16.76
N ILE A 239 0.83 10.31 17.28
CA ILE A 239 -0.26 9.40 16.93
C ILE A 239 -1.48 10.24 16.54
N SER A 240 -2.10 9.97 15.40
CA SER A 240 -3.27 10.70 14.89
C SER A 240 -4.36 9.72 14.45
N PHE A 241 -5.61 10.01 14.77
CA PHE A 241 -6.79 9.29 14.30
C PHE A 241 -7.56 10.14 13.29
N PHE A 242 -7.96 9.52 12.19
CA PHE A 242 -8.66 10.14 11.07
C PHE A 242 -10.03 9.50 10.93
N SER A 243 -11.04 10.32 10.62
CA SER A 243 -12.45 9.94 10.55
C SER A 243 -13.21 10.96 9.69
N ASN A 244 -14.51 10.74 9.47
CA ASN A 244 -15.38 11.76 8.90
C ASN A 244 -15.80 12.87 9.89
N ALA A 245 -15.24 12.91 11.10
CA ALA A 245 -15.48 14.02 12.04
C ALA A 245 -14.58 15.20 11.70
N VAL A 246 -15.18 16.38 11.46
CA VAL A 246 -14.45 17.65 11.31
C VAL A 246 -13.65 17.98 12.58
N TRP A 247 -14.20 17.63 13.73
CA TRP A 247 -13.53 17.72 15.02
C TRP A 247 -14.09 16.66 15.97
N ALA A 248 -13.21 16.00 16.72
CA ALA A 248 -13.53 15.14 17.85
C ALA A 248 -12.35 15.18 18.85
N PRO A 249 -12.60 14.98 20.15
CA PRO A 249 -11.52 14.88 21.13
C PRO A 249 -10.64 13.64 20.85
N GLU A 250 -9.44 13.61 21.44
CA GLU A 250 -8.54 12.44 21.42
C GLU A 250 -8.02 12.03 20.03
N ARG A 251 -8.25 12.85 18.99
CA ARG A 251 -7.81 12.53 17.62
C ARG A 251 -6.33 12.80 17.38
N GLY A 252 -5.68 13.66 18.17
CA GLY A 252 -4.27 14.01 18.00
C GLY A 252 -3.49 13.89 19.29
N HIS A 253 -2.43 13.08 19.25
CA HIS A 253 -1.50 12.88 20.36
C HIS A 253 -0.09 13.29 19.89
N ARG A 254 0.64 14.04 20.71
CA ARG A 254 2.00 14.53 20.46
C ARG A 254 2.84 14.35 21.71
N GLY A 255 4.09 13.94 21.56
CA GLY A 255 5.01 13.71 22.66
C GLY A 255 6.29 13.08 22.18
N THR A 256 7.01 12.43 23.09
CA THR A 256 8.23 11.67 22.77
C THR A 256 8.04 10.24 23.25
N GLY A 257 8.36 9.27 22.41
CA GLY A 257 8.29 7.85 22.75
C GLY A 257 6.88 7.34 23.08
N LEU A 258 5.85 7.91 22.44
CA LEU A 258 4.48 7.40 22.54
C LEU A 258 4.41 5.98 21.98
N THR A 259 3.74 5.06 22.67
CA THR A 259 3.58 3.66 22.22
C THR A 259 2.12 3.22 22.20
N LYS A 260 1.21 4.08 22.66
CA LYS A 260 -0.22 3.82 22.74
C LYS A 260 -1.00 5.12 22.67
N ALA A 261 -2.13 5.10 21.98
CA ALA A 261 -3.17 6.10 22.10
C ALA A 261 -4.55 5.45 22.04
N VAL A 262 -5.54 6.15 22.56
CA VAL A 262 -6.95 5.74 22.55
C VAL A 262 -7.79 6.91 22.06
N CYS A 263 -8.84 6.61 21.30
CA CYS A 263 -9.90 7.56 21.03
C CYS A 263 -11.28 6.89 21.07
N HIS A 264 -12.31 7.67 21.35
CA HIS A 264 -13.70 7.18 21.40
C HIS A 264 -14.50 7.55 20.15
N VAL A 265 -15.26 6.59 19.65
CA VAL A 265 -16.15 6.70 18.49
C VAL A 265 -17.30 7.66 18.79
N GLN A 266 -17.54 8.61 17.89
CA GLN A 266 -18.69 9.50 17.92
C GLN A 266 -19.88 8.89 17.16
N PRO A 267 -21.14 9.20 17.54
CA PRO A 267 -22.33 8.55 16.96
C PRO A 267 -22.50 8.68 15.43
N TRP A 268 -21.89 9.68 14.80
CA TRP A 268 -21.98 9.94 13.36
C TRP A 268 -20.73 9.52 12.57
N GLU A 269 -19.70 8.99 13.25
CA GLU A 269 -18.53 8.49 12.56
C GLU A 269 -18.85 7.17 11.85
N LYS A 270 -18.40 7.07 10.60
CA LYS A 270 -18.53 5.88 9.74
C LYS A 270 -17.23 5.10 9.67
N PHE A 271 -16.11 5.75 9.99
CA PHE A 271 -14.80 5.11 9.97
C PHE A 271 -13.82 5.77 10.93
N ILE A 272 -12.85 4.99 11.38
CA ILE A 272 -11.62 5.49 12.01
C ILE A 272 -10.41 4.74 11.44
N ARG A 273 -9.37 5.48 11.06
CA ARG A 273 -8.02 4.94 10.82
C ARG A 273 -7.00 5.73 11.63
N ALA A 274 -5.78 5.23 11.72
CA ALA A 274 -4.72 5.89 12.46
C ALA A 274 -3.41 5.96 11.68
N GLU A 275 -2.62 6.97 12.03
CA GLU A 275 -1.22 7.11 11.61
C GLU A 275 -0.34 7.38 12.81
N VAL A 276 0.89 6.90 12.71
CA VAL A 276 1.97 7.24 13.63
C VAL A 276 3.12 7.90 12.89
N THR A 277 3.90 8.74 13.56
CA THR A 277 5.11 9.36 13.00
C THR A 277 6.22 9.31 14.04
N ASP A 278 7.36 8.71 13.71
CA ASP A 278 8.50 8.64 14.61
C ASP A 278 9.29 9.96 14.69
N GLU A 279 10.39 9.97 15.46
CA GLU A 279 11.26 11.15 15.64
C GLU A 279 12.03 11.52 14.35
N GLN A 280 12.14 10.61 13.39
CA GLN A 280 12.79 10.84 12.09
C GLN A 280 11.79 11.27 11.01
N GLY A 281 10.50 11.40 11.36
CA GLY A 281 9.44 11.75 10.42
C GLY A 281 8.87 10.55 9.63
N ARG A 282 9.37 9.34 9.85
CA ARG A 282 8.87 8.12 9.19
C ARG A 282 7.49 7.76 9.73
N LYS A 283 6.62 7.26 8.86
CA LYS A 283 5.21 6.98 9.19
C LYS A 283 4.86 5.51 9.16
N ALA A 284 3.75 5.18 9.81
CA ALA A 284 3.03 3.94 9.55
C ALA A 284 1.52 4.19 9.59
N TRP A 285 0.78 3.40 8.82
CA TRP A 285 -0.64 3.57 8.55
C TRP A 285 -1.40 2.29 8.91
N SER A 286 -2.49 2.46 9.66
CA SER A 286 -3.37 1.34 9.99
C SER A 286 -4.37 1.08 8.87
N LYS A 287 -5.01 -0.08 8.91
CA LYS A 287 -6.28 -0.30 8.21
C LYS A 287 -7.38 0.66 8.66
N VAL A 288 -8.47 0.71 7.89
CA VAL A 288 -9.67 1.49 8.21
C VAL A 288 -10.66 0.64 9.01
N ILE A 289 -10.97 1.04 10.24
CA ILE A 289 -12.05 0.44 11.02
C ILE A 289 -13.37 1.04 10.55
N ARG A 290 -14.22 0.20 9.96
CA ARG A 290 -15.60 0.54 9.57
C ARG A 290 -16.48 0.52 10.83
N LEU A 291 -17.31 1.56 11.01
CA LEU A 291 -18.05 1.79 12.27
C LEU A 291 -19.49 1.31 12.26
#